data_AF-A0A0D7A835-F1
#
_entry.id   AF-A0A0D7A835-F1
#
_cell.length_a   1.000
_cell.length_b   1.000
_cell.length_c   1.000
_cell.angle_alpha   90.00
_cell.angle_beta   90.00
_cell.angle_gamma   90.00
#
_symmetry.space_group_name_H-M   'P 1'
#
loop_
_entity.id
_entity.type
_entity.pdbx_description
1 polymer ?
#
loop_
_entity_poly.entity_id
_entity_poly.type
_entity_poly.pdbx_seq_one_letter_code
_entity_poly.pdbx_strand_id
1 'polypeptide(L)'
;SDNEDYNAARLAFTQPAPGEEGLDFSHAGAEGIFHSVVRDILHRRHHHDRRTRHDRMQRHVNSWQRQLSALKRAFLHWKARGPPEAAAEGVEGRWALMVCSLRGIRTELFQHIPDSQSLNETLAYHGVLGATPNNPRMAFTFHCLETYRQLHRACPRLSIEGFCRAIQNLHKQPQKFYLARQFSWAYDVYLDVLHAIDADVDAALNRRDPEAQSKLLCAPCMYRLEEDVPLRPSMLVACDGNNSLKLVDPSFRMGEVRLDDRKLPSFRYLEPQEVDIFKDDEVQPPVAAAPSSGEAIPTHGDLDAGARTSVDDIPWLNANELEEETQVQLRACAERWRAAAPDAKKKMVELFAVSGVFVTVCQHGHALLICDMIRSGEL
;
A
#
# COMPACT_ATOMS: atom_id res chain seq x y z
N SER A 1 45.98 18.39 -7.37
CA SER A 1 45.36 19.41 -6.50
C SER A 1 44.68 20.48 -7.32
N ASP A 2 45.33 21.04 -8.35
CA ASP A 2 44.89 22.30 -8.97
C ASP A 2 43.62 22.20 -9.86
N ASN A 3 43.11 21.00 -10.12
CA ASN A 3 41.93 20.77 -10.95
C ASN A 3 40.63 20.58 -10.13
N GLU A 4 40.74 20.32 -8.83
CA GLU A 4 39.58 20.22 -7.94
C GLU A 4 39.15 21.61 -7.45
N ASP A 5 40.10 22.49 -7.14
CA ASP A 5 39.83 23.87 -6.73
C ASP A 5 39.23 24.71 -7.87
N TYR A 6 39.65 24.48 -9.12
CA TYR A 6 39.06 25.15 -10.28
C TYR A 6 37.61 24.71 -10.54
N ASN A 7 37.30 23.41 -10.34
CA ASN A 7 35.94 22.89 -10.48
C ASN A 7 35.03 23.30 -9.31
N ALA A 8 35.56 23.35 -8.08
CA ALA A 8 34.85 23.83 -6.91
C ALA A 8 34.51 25.33 -7.02
N ALA A 9 35.45 26.16 -7.50
CA ALA A 9 35.21 27.57 -7.76
C ALA A 9 34.14 27.77 -8.86
N ARG A 10 34.10 26.92 -9.89
CA ARG A 10 33.06 26.96 -10.95
C ARG A 10 31.67 26.58 -10.45
N LEU A 11 31.59 25.60 -9.55
CA LEU A 11 30.33 25.15 -8.93
C LEU A 11 29.74 26.22 -8.00
N ALA A 12 30.60 26.94 -7.27
CA ALA A 12 30.18 28.00 -6.34
C ALA A 12 29.46 29.19 -7.02
N PHE A 13 29.72 29.45 -8.30
CA PHE A 13 29.04 30.51 -9.07
C PHE A 13 27.85 30.00 -9.91
N THR A 14 27.55 28.69 -9.90
CA THR A 14 26.53 28.09 -10.77
C THR A 14 25.49 27.25 -10.05
N GLN A 15 25.63 27.02 -8.74
CA GLN A 15 24.61 26.39 -7.92
C GLN A 15 24.08 27.39 -6.87
N PRO A 16 22.76 27.64 -6.81
CA PRO A 16 22.18 28.36 -5.68
C PRO A 16 22.41 27.58 -4.38
N ALA A 17 22.46 28.29 -3.26
CA ALA A 17 22.73 27.67 -1.97
C ALA A 17 21.68 26.60 -1.64
N PRO A 18 22.04 25.52 -0.93
CA PRO A 18 21.09 24.46 -0.58
C PRO A 18 19.90 25.04 0.20
N GLY A 19 18.69 24.96 -0.38
CA GLY A 19 17.47 25.54 0.19
C GLY A 19 16.95 26.79 -0.54
N GLU A 20 17.73 27.40 -1.43
CA GLU A 20 17.31 28.53 -2.28
C GLU A 20 16.89 28.10 -3.70
N GLU A 21 16.87 26.80 -3.99
CA GLU A 21 16.53 26.23 -5.30
C GLU A 21 15.13 26.62 -5.82
N GLY A 22 14.27 27.18 -4.97
CA GLY A 22 12.94 27.68 -5.33
C GLY A 22 12.85 29.21 -5.52
N LEU A 23 13.89 29.98 -5.20
CA LEU A 23 13.89 31.45 -5.31
C LEU A 23 14.08 31.93 -6.75
N ASP A 24 14.78 31.16 -7.58
CA ASP A 24 15.05 31.46 -8.99
C ASP A 24 13.93 31.02 -9.95
N PHE A 25 12.75 30.68 -9.43
CA PHE A 25 11.58 30.33 -10.22
C PHE A 25 10.46 31.33 -9.94
N SER A 26 10.46 32.46 -10.65
CA SER A 26 9.26 33.30 -10.68
C SER A 26 8.11 32.53 -11.37
N HIS A 27 6.87 32.77 -10.94
CA HIS A 27 5.65 32.08 -11.40
C HIS A 27 5.35 32.13 -12.92
N ALA A 28 6.22 32.73 -13.74
CA ALA A 28 6.05 32.91 -15.18
C ALA A 28 6.78 31.87 -16.07
N GLY A 29 7.50 30.89 -15.52
CA GLY A 29 7.88 29.64 -16.22
C GLY A 29 8.92 29.73 -17.36
N ALA A 30 9.45 30.91 -17.71
CA ALA A 30 10.44 31.06 -18.79
C ALA A 30 11.90 30.82 -18.36
N GLU A 31 12.22 30.95 -17.07
CA GLU A 31 13.58 30.92 -16.53
C GLU A 31 14.18 29.50 -16.49
N GLY A 32 13.34 28.47 -16.32
CA GLY A 32 13.75 27.07 -16.41
C GLY A 32 14.22 26.65 -17.81
N ILE A 33 13.68 27.29 -18.86
CA ILE A 33 14.11 27.07 -20.25
C ILE A 33 15.50 27.67 -20.45
N PHE A 34 15.74 28.90 -19.97
CA PHE A 34 17.06 29.54 -20.08
C PHE A 34 18.15 28.77 -19.32
N HIS A 35 17.86 28.32 -18.09
CA HIS A 35 18.78 27.49 -17.32
C HIS A 35 19.07 26.14 -18.01
N SER A 36 18.07 25.53 -18.65
CA SER A 36 18.27 24.29 -19.41
C SER A 36 19.12 24.49 -20.67
N VAL A 37 18.92 25.60 -21.40
CA VAL A 37 19.66 25.93 -22.62
C VAL A 37 21.12 26.27 -22.30
N VAL A 38 21.37 27.07 -21.25
CA VAL A 38 22.73 27.41 -20.82
C VAL A 38 23.48 26.16 -20.33
N ARG A 39 22.80 25.25 -19.63
CA ARG A 39 23.39 23.97 -19.19
C ARG A 39 23.69 23.03 -20.35
N ASP A 40 22.82 22.97 -21.36
CA ASP A 40 22.98 22.14 -22.57
C ASP A 40 24.11 22.64 -23.47
N ILE A 41 24.34 23.96 -23.53
CA ILE A 41 25.48 24.56 -24.26
C ILE A 41 26.82 24.26 -23.57
N LEU A 42 26.83 24.20 -22.23
CA LEU A 42 28.05 24.10 -21.44
C LEU A 42 28.48 22.66 -21.09
N HIS A 43 27.60 21.66 -21.21
CA HIS A 43 27.88 20.28 -20.77
C HIS A 43 27.78 19.27 -21.93
N ARG A 44 28.75 18.35 -22.01
CA ARG A 44 28.78 17.24 -22.99
C ARG A 44 27.40 16.58 -23.06
N ARG A 45 26.88 16.38 -24.28
CA ARG A 45 25.59 15.72 -24.61
C ARG A 45 25.30 14.55 -23.66
N HIS A 46 24.64 14.85 -22.54
CA HIS A 46 24.13 13.84 -21.64
C HIS A 46 22.95 13.22 -22.37
N HIS A 47 22.92 11.89 -22.45
CA HIS A 47 21.77 11.19 -22.98
C HIS A 47 20.54 11.57 -22.15
N HIS A 48 19.68 12.43 -22.69
CA HIS A 48 18.42 12.79 -22.05
C HIS A 48 17.47 11.60 -22.14
N ASP A 49 17.33 10.88 -21.03
CA ASP A 49 16.31 9.85 -20.90
C ASP A 49 14.93 10.53 -20.88
N ARG A 50 14.25 10.51 -22.03
CA ARG A 50 12.89 11.06 -22.20
C ARG A 50 11.82 10.27 -21.45
N ARG A 51 12.15 9.10 -20.89
CA ARG A 51 11.20 8.27 -20.16
C ARG A 51 10.78 8.99 -18.88
N THR A 52 9.48 9.02 -18.66
CA THR A 52 8.91 9.55 -17.42
C THR A 52 9.17 8.57 -16.26
N ARG A 53 8.92 9.01 -15.03
CA ARG A 53 8.90 8.10 -13.87
C ARG A 53 7.87 6.99 -14.07
N HIS A 54 6.73 7.30 -14.66
CA HIS A 54 5.68 6.36 -15.04
C HIS A 54 6.27 5.22 -15.88
N ASP A 55 6.94 5.55 -17.00
CA ASP A 55 7.50 4.54 -17.92
C ASP A 55 8.53 3.65 -17.24
N ARG A 56 9.37 4.23 -16.36
CA ARG A 56 10.37 3.46 -15.62
C ARG A 56 9.73 2.47 -14.65
N MET A 57 8.66 2.87 -13.95
CA MET A 57 7.95 1.98 -13.02
C MET A 57 7.18 0.90 -13.76
N GLN A 58 6.45 1.24 -14.83
CA GLN A 58 5.69 0.24 -15.58
C GLN A 58 6.61 -0.81 -16.22
N ARG A 59 7.75 -0.38 -16.79
CA ARG A 59 8.75 -1.33 -17.31
C ARG A 59 9.31 -2.22 -16.22
N HIS A 60 9.46 -1.70 -15.00
CA HIS A 60 9.93 -2.49 -13.86
C HIS A 60 8.91 -3.59 -13.51
N VAL A 61 7.64 -3.22 -13.36
CA VAL A 61 6.52 -4.15 -13.13
C VAL A 61 6.47 -5.22 -14.22
N ASN A 62 6.42 -4.82 -15.49
CA ASN A 62 6.37 -5.74 -16.63
C ASN A 62 7.58 -6.68 -16.70
N SER A 63 8.77 -6.23 -16.26
CA SER A 63 9.97 -7.06 -16.26
C SER A 63 9.98 -8.11 -15.17
N TRP A 64 9.41 -7.81 -14.01
CA TRP A 64 9.21 -8.81 -12.95
C TRP A 64 8.10 -9.79 -13.30
N GLN A 65 6.99 -9.31 -13.88
CA GLN A 65 5.89 -10.17 -14.29
C GLN A 65 6.33 -11.27 -15.27
N ARG A 66 7.22 -10.93 -16.22
CA ARG A 66 7.79 -11.92 -17.15
C ARG A 66 8.67 -12.98 -16.48
N GLN A 67 9.26 -12.66 -15.33
CA GLN A 67 10.16 -13.56 -14.60
C GLN A 67 9.45 -14.36 -13.50
N LEU A 68 8.23 -13.98 -13.11
CA LEU A 68 7.55 -14.50 -11.93
C LEU A 68 7.40 -16.03 -11.94
N SER A 69 7.06 -16.63 -13.09
CA SER A 69 6.92 -18.08 -13.21
C SER A 69 8.23 -18.83 -12.97
N ALA A 70 9.35 -18.31 -13.49
CA ALA A 70 10.69 -18.84 -13.29
C ALA A 70 11.16 -18.66 -11.84
N LEU A 71 10.93 -17.48 -11.26
CA LEU A 71 11.25 -17.19 -9.86
C LEU A 71 10.49 -18.10 -8.90
N LYS A 72 9.21 -18.36 -9.15
CA LYS A 72 8.40 -19.31 -8.37
C LYS A 72 9.02 -20.70 -8.37
N ARG A 73 9.38 -21.23 -9.55
CA ARG A 73 10.03 -22.55 -9.68
C ARG A 73 11.36 -22.60 -8.92
N ALA A 74 12.21 -21.60 -9.13
CA ALA A 74 13.51 -21.52 -8.50
C ALA A 74 13.41 -21.40 -6.96
N PHE A 75 12.47 -20.59 -6.46
CA PHE A 75 12.18 -20.47 -5.03
C PHE A 75 11.72 -21.79 -4.42
N LEU A 76 10.78 -22.50 -5.06
CA LEU A 76 10.32 -23.81 -4.58
C LEU A 76 11.44 -24.86 -4.60
N HIS A 77 12.26 -24.87 -5.66
CA HIS A 77 13.43 -25.75 -5.74
C HIS A 77 14.40 -25.48 -4.59
N TRP A 78 14.77 -24.22 -4.40
CA TRP A 78 15.65 -23.80 -3.31
C TRP A 78 15.06 -24.16 -1.93
N LYS A 79 13.75 -23.97 -1.72
CA LYS A 79 13.09 -24.33 -0.46
C LYS A 79 13.14 -25.84 -0.18
N ALA A 80 13.07 -26.67 -1.23
CA ALA A 80 13.10 -28.12 -1.11
C ALA A 80 14.51 -28.70 -0.98
N ARG A 81 15.50 -28.12 -1.66
CA ARG A 81 16.85 -28.71 -1.79
C ARG A 81 17.98 -27.86 -1.23
N GLY A 82 17.71 -26.62 -0.86
CA GLY A 82 18.74 -25.64 -0.52
C GLY A 82 19.45 -25.07 -1.75
N PRO A 83 20.51 -24.26 -1.53
CA PRO A 83 21.33 -23.76 -2.62
C PRO A 83 22.10 -24.90 -3.30
N PRO A 84 22.42 -24.77 -4.60
CA PRO A 84 23.29 -25.69 -5.31
C PRO A 84 24.64 -25.87 -4.60
N GLU A 85 25.24 -27.05 -4.72
CA GLU A 85 26.58 -27.30 -4.21
C GLU A 85 27.59 -26.34 -4.87
N ALA A 86 28.53 -25.86 -4.07
CA ALA A 86 29.60 -25.02 -4.58
C ALA A 86 30.41 -25.83 -5.60
N ALA A 87 30.43 -25.40 -6.86
CA ALA A 87 31.26 -26.07 -7.85
C ALA A 87 32.74 -26.02 -7.45
N ALA A 88 33.50 -27.00 -7.94
CA ALA A 88 34.95 -27.06 -7.78
C ALA A 88 35.62 -25.74 -8.19
N GLU A 89 36.74 -25.42 -7.53
CA GLU A 89 37.56 -24.25 -7.88
C GLU A 89 37.97 -24.33 -9.36
N GLY A 90 37.80 -23.24 -10.11
CA GLY A 90 38.20 -23.13 -11.52
C GLY A 90 37.07 -23.15 -12.57
N VAL A 91 35.79 -23.24 -12.17
CA VAL A 91 34.67 -23.11 -13.13
C VAL A 91 34.54 -21.66 -13.62
N GLU A 92 34.72 -21.45 -14.93
CA GLU A 92 34.49 -20.16 -15.60
C GLU A 92 33.00 -19.72 -15.51
N GLY A 93 32.76 -18.41 -15.47
CA GLY A 93 31.40 -17.84 -15.46
C GLY A 93 30.81 -17.52 -14.08
N ARG A 94 31.64 -17.45 -13.03
CA ARG A 94 31.21 -16.89 -11.73
C ARG A 94 31.15 -15.37 -11.78
N TRP A 95 30.19 -14.81 -11.06
CA TRP A 95 30.03 -13.35 -10.93
C TRP A 95 29.72 -12.97 -9.49
N ALA A 96 30.13 -11.76 -9.11
CA ALA A 96 30.00 -11.25 -7.75
C ALA A 96 28.77 -10.34 -7.62
N LEU A 97 28.05 -10.46 -6.50
CA LEU A 97 26.94 -9.58 -6.16
C LEU A 97 26.94 -9.21 -4.69
N MET A 98 26.50 -8.00 -4.38
CA MET A 98 26.29 -7.59 -3.00
C MET A 98 25.00 -8.19 -2.45
N VAL A 99 25.11 -8.97 -1.37
CA VAL A 99 24.00 -9.65 -0.73
C VAL A 99 23.80 -9.09 0.67
N CYS A 100 22.56 -8.69 0.96
CA CYS A 100 22.12 -8.32 2.30
C CYS A 100 21.38 -9.51 2.94
N SER A 101 21.80 -9.87 4.14
CA SER A 101 21.25 -10.98 4.92
C SER A 101 21.31 -10.65 6.41
N LEU A 102 20.68 -11.47 7.25
CA LEU A 102 20.84 -11.40 8.71
C LEU A 102 22.28 -11.68 9.19
N ARG A 103 23.13 -12.26 8.32
CA ARG A 103 24.55 -12.50 8.63
C ARG A 103 25.45 -11.32 8.25
N GLY A 104 24.92 -10.32 7.56
CA GLY A 104 25.70 -9.18 7.08
C GLY A 104 25.39 -8.80 5.63
N ILE A 105 25.97 -7.66 5.25
CA ILE A 105 26.04 -7.18 3.87
C ILE A 105 27.43 -7.55 3.33
N ARG A 106 27.50 -8.48 2.37
CA ARG A 106 28.76 -9.00 1.85
C ARG A 106 28.69 -9.31 0.36
N THR A 107 29.85 -9.33 -0.29
CA THR A 107 29.96 -9.82 -1.66
C THR A 107 29.89 -11.35 -1.64
N GLU A 108 28.99 -11.92 -2.44
CA GLU A 108 28.90 -13.36 -2.66
C GLU A 108 29.14 -13.67 -4.14
N LEU A 109 29.70 -14.86 -4.41
CA LEU A 109 29.96 -15.35 -5.76
C LEU A 109 28.86 -16.32 -6.16
N PHE A 110 28.29 -16.08 -7.35
CA PHE A 110 27.23 -16.87 -7.92
C PHE A 110 27.71 -17.57 -9.17
N GLN A 111 27.24 -18.79 -9.35
CA GLN A 111 27.41 -19.56 -10.57
C GLN A 111 26.10 -19.59 -11.33
N HIS A 112 26.18 -19.42 -12.66
CA HIS A 112 25.04 -19.58 -13.53
C HIS A 112 24.45 -20.99 -13.44
N ILE A 113 23.12 -21.07 -13.32
CA ILE A 113 22.40 -22.34 -13.34
C ILE A 113 21.97 -22.61 -14.79
N PRO A 114 22.30 -23.78 -15.37
CA PRO A 114 21.84 -24.16 -16.69
C PRO A 114 20.32 -23.98 -16.82
N ASP A 115 19.86 -23.60 -18.01
CA ASP A 115 18.45 -23.32 -18.32
C ASP A 115 17.83 -22.09 -17.64
N SER A 116 18.56 -21.36 -16.78
CA SER A 116 18.07 -20.10 -16.23
C SER A 116 17.99 -19.01 -17.29
N GLN A 117 16.82 -18.39 -17.41
CA GLN A 117 16.53 -17.34 -18.40
C GLN A 117 16.90 -15.94 -17.92
N SER A 118 17.12 -15.77 -16.61
CA SER A 118 17.49 -14.47 -16.03
C SER A 118 18.48 -14.61 -14.88
N LEU A 119 19.16 -13.50 -14.57
CA LEU A 119 20.03 -13.40 -13.40
C LEU A 119 19.24 -13.66 -12.10
N ASN A 120 18.02 -13.13 -11.99
CA ASN A 120 17.21 -13.33 -10.80
C ASN A 120 16.73 -14.78 -10.65
N GLU A 121 16.51 -15.52 -11.73
CA GLU A 121 16.23 -16.97 -11.65
C GLU A 121 17.44 -17.73 -11.09
N THR A 122 18.65 -17.46 -11.61
CA THR A 122 19.90 -18.02 -11.06
C THR A 122 20.05 -17.68 -9.57
N LEU A 123 19.89 -16.41 -9.21
CA LEU A 123 19.95 -15.93 -7.83
C LEU A 123 18.94 -16.65 -6.92
N ALA A 124 17.72 -16.87 -7.40
CA ALA A 124 16.67 -17.54 -6.65
C ALA A 124 17.02 -19.01 -6.35
N TYR A 125 17.66 -19.73 -7.27
CA TYR A 125 18.20 -21.07 -6.98
C TYR A 125 19.22 -21.05 -5.84
N HIS A 126 20.03 -19.99 -5.73
CA HIS A 126 21.00 -19.78 -4.65
C HIS A 126 20.36 -19.20 -3.37
N GLY A 127 19.05 -18.99 -3.33
CA GLY A 127 18.33 -18.52 -2.15
C GLY A 127 18.32 -17.01 -1.93
N VAL A 128 18.62 -16.24 -2.98
CA VAL A 128 18.64 -14.77 -2.92
C VAL A 128 17.79 -14.17 -4.05
N LEU A 129 17.32 -12.95 -3.84
CA LEU A 129 16.49 -12.22 -4.79
C LEU A 129 17.07 -10.83 -5.03
N GLY A 130 17.27 -10.46 -6.29
CA GLY A 130 17.79 -9.15 -6.65
C GLY A 130 16.79 -8.03 -6.39
N ALA A 131 17.31 -6.82 -6.13
CA ALA A 131 16.51 -5.61 -5.95
C ALA A 131 15.93 -5.04 -7.27
N THR A 132 16.44 -5.49 -8.42
CA THR A 132 16.01 -5.03 -9.76
C THR A 132 15.97 -6.20 -10.75
N PRO A 133 15.10 -6.15 -11.78
CA PRO A 133 14.74 -7.31 -12.58
C PRO A 133 15.82 -7.76 -13.57
N ASN A 134 16.60 -6.82 -14.12
CA ASN A 134 17.46 -7.10 -15.28
C ASN A 134 18.95 -7.00 -14.96
N ASN A 135 19.33 -6.12 -14.03
CA ASN A 135 20.73 -5.90 -13.66
C ASN A 135 20.83 -5.62 -12.14
N PRO A 136 20.62 -6.65 -11.31
CA PRO A 136 20.70 -6.50 -9.86
C PRO A 136 22.14 -6.16 -9.47
N ARG A 137 22.29 -5.08 -8.70
CA ARG A 137 23.56 -4.74 -8.00
C ARG A 137 23.54 -5.09 -6.52
N MET A 138 22.34 -5.38 -6.02
CA MET A 138 22.08 -5.82 -4.66
C MET A 138 21.03 -6.91 -4.69
N ALA A 139 21.19 -7.91 -3.84
CA ALA A 139 20.21 -8.93 -3.57
C ALA A 139 19.98 -9.11 -2.07
N PHE A 140 18.88 -9.75 -1.72
CA PHE A 140 18.49 -10.08 -0.36
C PHE A 140 18.25 -11.57 -0.25
N THR A 141 18.70 -12.21 0.82
CA THR A 141 18.37 -13.62 1.02
C THR A 141 16.86 -13.79 1.25
N PHE A 142 16.27 -14.88 0.76
CA PHE A 142 14.87 -15.19 1.05
C PHE A 142 14.60 -15.28 2.55
N HIS A 143 15.58 -15.77 3.33
CA HIS A 143 15.51 -15.78 4.78
C HIS A 143 15.38 -14.37 5.38
N CYS A 144 16.07 -13.37 4.82
CA CYS A 144 15.97 -11.98 5.26
C CYS A 144 14.58 -11.40 4.97
N LEU A 145 14.04 -11.66 3.77
CA LEU A 145 12.71 -11.23 3.35
C LEU A 145 11.61 -11.91 4.20
N GLU A 146 11.75 -13.21 4.44
CA GLU A 146 10.85 -13.98 5.31
C GLU A 146 10.91 -13.49 6.76
N THR A 147 12.10 -13.20 7.27
CA THR A 147 12.26 -12.68 8.64
C THR A 147 11.54 -11.36 8.80
N TYR A 148 11.70 -10.43 7.85
CA TYR A 148 10.94 -9.18 7.87
C TYR A 148 9.44 -9.45 7.83
N ARG A 149 8.96 -10.34 6.96
CA ARG A 149 7.54 -10.71 6.86
C ARG A 149 6.98 -11.20 8.20
N GLN A 150 7.69 -12.08 8.90
CA GLN A 150 7.23 -12.59 10.20
C GLN A 150 7.30 -11.52 11.30
N LEU A 151 8.36 -10.72 11.33
CA LEU A 151 8.47 -9.61 12.30
C LEU A 151 7.37 -8.56 12.08
N HIS A 152 7.08 -8.21 10.83
CA HIS A 152 6.02 -7.26 10.49
C HIS A 152 4.62 -7.79 10.83
N ARG A 153 4.39 -9.10 10.73
CA ARG A 153 3.14 -9.74 11.18
C ARG A 153 2.97 -9.64 12.70
N ALA A 154 4.03 -9.86 13.46
CA ALA A 154 4.00 -9.76 14.92
C ALA A 154 3.98 -8.30 15.40
N CYS A 155 4.63 -7.39 14.68
CA CYS A 155 4.71 -5.97 14.99
C CYS A 155 4.55 -5.12 13.72
N PRO A 156 3.30 -4.77 13.35
CA PRO A 156 3.02 -3.95 12.16
C PRO A 156 3.64 -2.55 12.17
N ARG A 157 4.13 -2.09 13.33
CA ARG A 157 4.83 -0.81 13.48
C ARG A 157 6.29 -0.86 12.99
N LEU A 158 6.85 -2.05 12.76
CA LEU A 158 8.21 -2.20 12.27
C LEU A 158 8.31 -1.88 10.77
N SER A 159 8.67 -0.64 10.45
CA SER A 159 8.85 -0.22 9.05
C SER A 159 10.04 -0.91 8.37
N ILE A 160 10.01 -0.98 7.04
CA ILE A 160 11.14 -1.43 6.21
C ILE A 160 12.41 -0.64 6.52
N GLU A 161 12.28 0.68 6.70
CA GLU A 161 13.40 1.57 7.07
C GLU A 161 13.98 1.18 8.43
N GLY A 162 13.12 0.95 9.43
CA GLY A 162 13.53 0.51 10.76
C GLY A 162 14.26 -0.84 10.71
N PHE A 163 13.73 -1.80 9.96
CA PHE A 163 14.35 -3.11 9.77
C PHE A 163 15.71 -3.02 9.06
N CYS A 164 15.80 -2.29 7.95
CA CYS A 164 17.05 -2.11 7.21
C CYS A 164 18.11 -1.37 8.04
N ARG A 165 17.69 -0.39 8.85
CA ARG A 165 18.58 0.32 9.79
C ARG A 165 19.08 -0.61 10.89
N ALA A 166 18.22 -1.46 11.43
CA ALA A 166 18.62 -2.46 12.43
C ALA A 166 19.68 -3.42 11.87
N ILE A 167 19.50 -3.95 10.65
CA ILE A 167 20.50 -4.80 10.00
C ILE A 167 21.85 -4.06 9.86
N GLN A 168 21.83 -2.81 9.38
CA GLN A 168 23.07 -2.04 9.22
C GLN A 168 23.78 -1.80 10.56
N ASN A 169 23.03 -1.44 11.60
CA ASN A 169 23.57 -1.23 12.94
C ASN A 169 24.15 -2.53 13.53
N LEU A 170 23.45 -3.66 13.39
CA LEU A 170 23.91 -4.98 13.86
C LEU A 170 25.25 -5.37 13.23
N HIS A 171 25.47 -4.98 11.97
CA HIS A 171 26.70 -5.29 11.23
C HIS A 171 27.70 -4.13 11.18
N LYS A 172 27.50 -3.09 11.99
CA LYS A 172 28.38 -1.91 12.08
C LYS A 172 28.63 -1.25 10.71
N GLN A 173 27.61 -1.22 9.86
CA GLN A 173 27.66 -0.60 8.54
C GLN A 173 27.16 0.84 8.61
N PRO A 174 27.78 1.78 7.86
CA PRO A 174 27.24 3.13 7.69
C PRO A 174 25.84 3.11 7.10
N GLN A 175 25.02 4.10 7.44
CA GLN A 175 23.65 4.21 6.93
C GLN A 175 23.66 4.43 5.41
N LYS A 176 23.00 3.51 4.71
CA LYS A 176 22.75 3.51 3.27
C LYS A 176 21.27 3.79 3.04
N PHE A 177 20.94 5.04 2.73
CA PHE A 177 19.55 5.50 2.53
C PHE A 177 18.81 4.79 1.39
N TYR A 178 19.53 4.19 0.43
CA TYR A 178 18.92 3.46 -0.68
C TYR A 178 18.51 2.02 -0.32
N LEU A 179 18.99 1.48 0.81
CA LEU A 179 18.80 0.07 1.16
C LEU A 179 17.33 -0.27 1.38
N ALA A 180 16.60 0.58 2.11
CA ALA A 180 15.17 0.38 2.38
C ALA A 180 14.33 0.34 1.10
N ARG A 181 14.64 1.21 0.13
CA ARG A 181 13.97 1.21 -1.17
C ARG A 181 14.28 -0.05 -1.98
N GLN A 182 15.54 -0.48 -2.00
CA GLN A 182 15.94 -1.72 -2.68
C GLN A 182 15.32 -2.96 -2.03
N PHE A 183 15.24 -2.97 -0.69
CA PHE A 183 14.58 -4.01 0.07
C PHE A 183 13.09 -4.05 -0.27
N SER A 184 12.39 -2.91 -0.28
CA SER A 184 10.98 -2.83 -0.65
C SER A 184 10.72 -3.41 -2.03
N TRP A 185 11.54 -3.10 -3.03
CA TRP A 185 11.39 -3.67 -4.38
C TRP A 185 11.56 -5.19 -4.40
N ALA A 186 12.56 -5.73 -3.70
CA ALA A 186 12.73 -7.18 -3.59
C ALA A 186 11.60 -7.83 -2.78
N TYR A 187 11.10 -7.14 -1.75
CA TYR A 187 10.04 -7.63 -0.88
C TYR A 187 8.71 -7.75 -1.61
N ASP A 188 8.35 -6.77 -2.44
CA ASP A 188 7.14 -6.84 -3.28
C ASP A 188 7.18 -8.08 -4.18
N VAL A 189 8.31 -8.32 -4.85
CA VAL A 189 8.49 -9.49 -5.73
C VAL A 189 8.46 -10.80 -4.95
N TYR A 190 9.02 -10.83 -3.74
CA TYR A 190 8.93 -11.98 -2.85
C TYR A 190 7.48 -12.27 -2.45
N LEU A 191 6.68 -11.25 -2.15
CA LEU A 191 5.25 -11.41 -1.90
C LEU A 191 4.51 -11.91 -3.14
N ASP A 192 4.84 -11.42 -4.34
CA ASP A 192 4.27 -11.91 -5.60
C ASP A 192 4.57 -13.40 -5.83
N VAL A 193 5.79 -13.84 -5.53
CA VAL A 193 6.16 -15.27 -5.59
C VAL A 193 5.31 -16.09 -4.64
N LEU A 194 5.10 -15.62 -3.40
CA LEU A 194 4.26 -16.32 -2.43
C LEU A 194 2.79 -16.35 -2.86
N HIS A 195 2.24 -15.25 -3.35
CA HIS A 195 0.86 -15.22 -3.86
C HIS A 195 0.67 -16.16 -5.04
N ALA A 196 1.66 -16.25 -5.94
CA ALA A 196 1.62 -17.20 -7.05
C ALA A 196 1.65 -18.67 -6.59
N ILE A 197 2.31 -18.96 -5.47
CA ILE A 197 2.31 -20.29 -4.84
C ILE A 197 0.96 -20.55 -4.17
N ASP A 198 0.43 -19.59 -3.41
CA ASP A 198 -0.88 -19.70 -2.77
C ASP A 198 -1.97 -19.94 -3.84
N ALA A 199 -1.89 -19.27 -4.99
CA ALA A 199 -2.80 -19.48 -6.12
C ALA A 199 -2.68 -20.87 -6.78
N ASP A 200 -1.51 -21.50 -6.76
CA ASP A 200 -1.33 -22.89 -7.20
C ASP A 200 -1.91 -23.86 -6.17
N VAL A 201 -1.73 -23.59 -4.88
CA VAL A 201 -2.29 -24.38 -3.78
C VAL A 201 -3.82 -24.32 -3.82
N ASP A 202 -4.39 -23.14 -3.97
CA ASP A 202 -5.85 -22.97 -4.12
C ASP A 202 -6.38 -23.66 -5.38
N ALA A 203 -5.60 -23.68 -6.47
CA ALA A 203 -5.97 -24.47 -7.66
C ALA A 203 -6.01 -25.97 -7.35
N ALA A 204 -4.95 -26.49 -6.71
CA ALA A 204 -4.84 -27.91 -6.39
C ALA A 204 -5.90 -28.38 -5.39
N LEU A 205 -6.38 -27.48 -4.52
CA LEU A 205 -7.43 -27.73 -3.55
C LEU A 205 -8.84 -27.42 -4.07
N ASN A 206 -9.00 -27.07 -5.35
CA ASN A 206 -10.27 -26.64 -5.96
C ASN A 206 -10.95 -25.46 -5.24
N ARG A 207 -10.15 -24.52 -4.73
CA ARG A 207 -10.58 -23.31 -4.00
C ARG A 207 -10.48 -22.04 -4.82
N ARG A 208 -10.41 -22.11 -6.15
CA ARG A 208 -10.41 -20.91 -7.01
C ARG A 208 -11.78 -20.30 -7.22
N ASP A 209 -12.82 -21.10 -7.02
CA ASP A 209 -14.19 -20.67 -7.17
C ASP A 209 -14.59 -19.72 -6.02
N PRO A 210 -15.08 -18.49 -6.32
CA PRO A 210 -15.55 -17.55 -5.30
C PRO A 210 -16.61 -18.14 -4.37
N GLU A 211 -17.50 -19.00 -4.88
CA GLU A 211 -18.52 -19.62 -4.06
C GLU A 211 -17.88 -20.58 -3.03
N ALA A 212 -16.94 -21.43 -3.47
CA ALA A 212 -16.14 -22.25 -2.58
C ALA A 212 -15.34 -21.41 -1.55
N GLN A 213 -14.76 -20.27 -1.96
CA GLN A 213 -14.01 -19.40 -1.05
C GLN A 213 -14.91 -18.73 0.00
N SER A 214 -16.12 -18.31 -0.38
CA SER A 214 -17.08 -17.72 0.57
C SER A 214 -17.45 -18.68 1.69
N LYS A 215 -17.58 -19.98 1.37
CA LYS A 215 -17.83 -21.07 2.34
C LYS A 215 -16.61 -21.40 3.20
N LEU A 216 -15.43 -20.89 2.87
CA LEU A 216 -14.17 -21.11 3.59
C LEU A 216 -13.66 -19.86 4.32
N LEU A 217 -14.43 -18.78 4.36
CA LEU A 217 -14.02 -17.52 5.00
C LEU A 217 -13.69 -17.69 6.49
N CYS A 218 -14.58 -18.39 7.20
CA CYS A 218 -14.45 -18.65 8.62
C CYS A 218 -15.10 -20.01 8.91
N ALA A 219 -14.31 -21.03 9.24
CA ALA A 219 -14.84 -22.37 9.41
C ALA A 219 -15.98 -22.41 10.44
N PRO A 220 -15.89 -21.76 11.62
CA PRO A 220 -17.00 -21.72 12.57
C PRO A 220 -18.26 -20.98 12.09
N CYS A 221 -18.14 -19.99 11.19
CA CYS A 221 -19.31 -19.26 10.69
C CYS A 221 -19.97 -19.93 9.47
N MET A 222 -19.18 -20.61 8.65
CA MET A 222 -19.58 -21.09 7.33
C MET A 222 -19.81 -22.60 7.28
N TYR A 223 -19.20 -23.37 8.18
CA TYR A 223 -19.38 -24.82 8.25
C TYR A 223 -20.58 -25.15 9.14
N ARG A 224 -21.76 -25.34 8.53
CA ARG A 224 -23.00 -25.72 9.21
C ARG A 224 -23.29 -27.20 9.00
N LEU A 225 -23.64 -27.91 10.06
CA LEU A 225 -24.08 -29.30 10.03
C LEU A 225 -25.59 -29.39 9.79
N GLU A 226 -26.09 -30.54 9.36
CA GLU A 226 -27.53 -30.75 9.09
C GLU A 226 -28.38 -30.61 10.37
N GLU A 227 -27.79 -30.98 11.50
CA GLU A 227 -28.38 -30.90 12.83
C GLU A 227 -28.31 -29.50 13.46
N ASP A 228 -27.59 -28.54 12.88
CA ASP A 228 -27.44 -27.20 13.46
C ASP A 228 -28.74 -26.39 13.36
N VAL A 229 -29.09 -25.70 14.45
CA VAL A 229 -30.24 -24.79 14.47
C VAL A 229 -29.94 -23.56 13.60
N PRO A 230 -30.78 -23.22 12.60
CA PRO A 230 -30.58 -22.03 11.79
C PRO A 230 -30.64 -20.74 12.61
N LEU A 231 -29.54 -19.99 12.66
CA LEU A 231 -29.45 -18.72 13.36
C LEU A 231 -29.99 -17.54 12.52
N ARG A 232 -30.63 -16.57 13.18
CA ARG A 232 -31.07 -15.28 12.61
C ARG A 232 -30.72 -14.14 13.59
N PRO A 233 -29.71 -13.30 13.31
CA PRO A 233 -28.83 -13.31 12.15
C PRO A 233 -27.93 -14.57 12.12
N SER A 234 -27.56 -14.99 10.90
CA SER A 234 -26.82 -16.25 10.71
C SER A 234 -25.30 -16.12 10.91
N MET A 235 -24.83 -14.89 11.07
CA MET A 235 -23.44 -14.51 11.30
C MET A 235 -23.41 -13.13 11.95
N LEU A 236 -22.53 -12.95 12.94
CA LEU A 236 -22.22 -11.64 13.49
C LEU A 236 -20.94 -11.11 12.83
N VAL A 237 -21.05 -9.90 12.28
CA VAL A 237 -19.98 -9.20 11.56
C VAL A 237 -19.78 -7.85 12.22
N ALA A 238 -18.52 -7.50 12.46
CA ALA A 238 -18.12 -6.14 12.79
C ALA A 238 -17.46 -5.52 11.55
N CYS A 239 -17.81 -4.28 11.28
CA CYS A 239 -17.22 -3.49 10.21
C CYS A 239 -16.53 -2.29 10.85
N ASP A 240 -15.30 -2.01 10.43
CA ASP A 240 -14.58 -0.82 10.86
C ASP A 240 -13.90 -0.15 9.66
N GLY A 241 -13.83 1.17 9.71
CA GLY A 241 -13.17 2.02 8.75
C GLY A 241 -12.07 2.80 9.45
N ASN A 242 -10.83 2.66 8.98
CA ASN A 242 -9.74 3.51 9.49
C ASN A 242 -9.43 4.61 8.47
N ASN A 243 -9.27 5.84 8.97
CA ASN A 243 -8.81 7.00 8.20
C ASN A 243 -7.30 6.90 7.91
N SER A 244 -6.95 5.97 7.02
CA SER A 244 -5.63 5.86 6.44
C SER A 244 -5.59 6.71 5.17
N LEU A 245 -5.26 7.99 5.35
CA LEU A 245 -5.12 8.95 4.25
C LEU A 245 -4.04 8.49 3.28
N LYS A 246 -4.47 7.95 2.13
CA LYS A 246 -3.63 7.40 1.07
C LYS A 246 -3.94 8.15 -0.21
N LEU A 247 -2.93 8.39 -1.04
CA LEU A 247 -3.07 8.97 -2.38
C LEU A 247 -3.82 10.33 -2.41
N VAL A 248 -3.08 11.41 -2.61
CA VAL A 248 -3.69 12.72 -2.86
C VAL A 248 -4.47 12.67 -4.18
N ASP A 249 -5.66 13.25 -4.19
CA ASP A 249 -6.54 13.30 -5.33
C ASP A 249 -5.90 14.09 -6.49
N PRO A 250 -6.00 13.59 -7.74
CA PRO A 250 -5.46 14.24 -8.92
C PRO A 250 -5.85 15.71 -9.09
N SER A 251 -7.06 16.09 -8.67
CA SER A 251 -7.54 17.48 -8.75
C SER A 251 -6.68 18.47 -7.97
N PHE A 252 -5.95 18.00 -6.95
CA PHE A 252 -5.05 18.82 -6.13
C PHE A 252 -3.56 18.63 -6.48
N ARG A 253 -3.22 17.78 -7.46
CA ARG A 253 -1.83 17.57 -7.90
C ARG A 253 -1.60 18.01 -9.33
N MET A 254 -0.55 18.80 -9.52
CA MET A 254 -0.02 19.12 -10.84
C MET A 254 0.64 17.88 -11.46
N GLY A 255 0.20 17.50 -12.67
CA GLY A 255 0.79 16.43 -13.47
C GLY A 255 -0.21 15.33 -13.85
N GLU A 256 0.25 14.38 -14.65
CA GLU A 256 -0.56 13.24 -15.08
C GLU A 256 -0.61 12.15 -13.99
N VAL A 257 -1.80 11.59 -13.79
CA VAL A 257 -2.03 10.48 -12.86
C VAL A 257 -1.41 9.21 -13.45
N ARG A 258 -0.56 8.54 -12.66
CA ARG A 258 -0.18 7.16 -13.00
C ARG A 258 -1.33 6.23 -12.65
N LEU A 259 -1.85 5.55 -13.66
CA LEU A 259 -2.71 4.38 -13.46
C LEU A 259 -1.85 3.21 -12.97
N ASP A 260 -2.28 2.57 -11.88
CA ASP A 260 -1.69 1.31 -11.42
C ASP A 260 -2.55 0.17 -11.97
N ASP A 261 -1.99 -0.62 -12.88
CA ASP A 261 -2.69 -1.72 -13.56
C ASP A 261 -2.58 -3.06 -12.80
N ARG A 262 -1.90 -3.05 -11.66
CA ARG A 262 -1.77 -4.21 -10.79
C ARG A 262 -3.10 -4.47 -10.08
N LYS A 263 -3.56 -5.72 -10.16
CA LYS A 263 -4.74 -6.21 -9.43
C LYS A 263 -4.29 -7.12 -8.31
N LEU A 264 -4.94 -7.04 -7.15
CA LEU A 264 -4.69 -7.99 -6.07
C LEU A 264 -5.59 -9.21 -6.30
N PRO A 265 -5.05 -10.41 -6.59
CA PRO A 265 -5.87 -11.59 -6.89
C PRO A 265 -6.39 -12.22 -5.60
N SER A 266 -7.21 -11.49 -4.85
CA SER A 266 -7.79 -11.94 -3.58
C SER A 266 -9.28 -11.68 -3.58
N PHE A 267 -10.07 -12.73 -3.37
CA PHE A 267 -11.53 -12.63 -3.15
C PHE A 267 -11.92 -11.75 -1.97
N ARG A 268 -11.00 -11.53 -1.02
CA ARG A 268 -11.26 -10.66 0.12
C ARG A 268 -11.19 -9.18 -0.23
N TYR A 269 -10.50 -8.80 -1.31
CA TYR A 269 -10.32 -7.39 -1.67
C TYR A 269 -11.31 -7.01 -2.76
N LEU A 270 -12.24 -6.11 -2.43
CA LEU A 270 -13.19 -5.60 -3.40
C LEU A 270 -12.55 -4.45 -4.17
N GLU A 271 -12.57 -4.55 -5.49
CA GLU A 271 -12.07 -3.49 -6.37
C GLU A 271 -13.07 -2.31 -6.42
N PRO A 272 -12.61 -1.08 -6.69
CA PRO A 272 -13.49 0.09 -6.75
C PRO A 272 -14.70 -0.10 -7.66
N GLN A 273 -14.53 -0.78 -8.80
CA GLN A 273 -15.62 -0.98 -9.76
C GLN A 273 -16.75 -1.88 -9.21
N GLU A 274 -16.45 -2.74 -8.23
CA GLU A 274 -17.44 -3.61 -7.58
C GLU A 274 -18.24 -2.86 -6.50
N VAL A 275 -17.65 -1.80 -5.93
CA VAL A 275 -18.27 -0.97 -4.88
C VAL A 275 -19.03 0.22 -5.49
N ASP A 276 -18.50 0.81 -6.56
CA ASP A 276 -19.04 2.01 -7.21
C ASP A 276 -20.46 1.83 -7.78
N ILE A 277 -20.93 0.59 -7.95
CA ILE A 277 -22.31 0.31 -8.36
C ILE A 277 -23.34 0.73 -7.29
N PHE A 278 -22.92 0.81 -6.03
CA PHE A 278 -23.76 1.18 -4.88
C PHE A 278 -23.65 2.66 -4.50
N LYS A 279 -22.91 3.48 -5.27
CA LYS A 279 -22.63 4.87 -4.90
C LYS A 279 -23.89 5.74 -4.77
N ASP A 280 -24.95 5.39 -5.50
CA ASP A 280 -26.22 6.13 -5.56
C ASP A 280 -27.32 5.42 -4.73
N ASP A 281 -26.99 4.30 -4.06
CA ASP A 281 -27.93 3.52 -3.23
C ASP A 281 -28.03 4.14 -1.83
N GLU A 282 -28.50 5.39 -1.77
CA GLU A 282 -28.88 6.00 -0.49
C GLU A 282 -30.19 5.39 0.01
N VAL A 283 -30.13 4.79 1.20
CA VAL A 283 -31.34 4.43 1.95
C VAL A 283 -32.02 5.74 2.34
N GLN A 284 -33.05 6.16 1.58
CA GLN A 284 -33.86 7.29 1.99
C GLN A 284 -34.39 7.03 3.41
N PRO A 285 -34.16 7.96 4.36
CA PRO A 285 -34.77 7.83 5.67
C PRO A 285 -36.30 7.79 5.48
N PRO A 286 -37.02 6.94 6.24
CA PRO A 286 -38.46 6.86 6.12
C PRO A 286 -39.05 8.27 6.30
N VAL A 287 -39.76 8.74 5.27
CA VAL A 287 -40.40 10.06 5.23
C VAL A 287 -41.31 10.18 6.45
N ALA A 288 -40.89 10.99 7.43
CA ALA A 288 -41.73 11.33 8.56
C ALA A 288 -43.01 11.98 8.03
N ALA A 289 -44.15 11.34 8.26
CA ALA A 289 -45.45 11.85 7.85
C ALA A 289 -45.64 13.27 8.43
N ALA A 290 -45.95 14.22 7.56
CA ALA A 290 -46.16 15.62 7.92
C ALA A 290 -47.30 15.73 8.97
N PRO A 291 -47.11 16.47 10.08
CA PRO A 291 -48.21 16.79 10.97
C PRO A 291 -49.12 17.80 10.28
N SER A 292 -50.41 17.49 10.27
CA SER A 292 -51.50 18.34 9.78
C SER A 292 -51.49 19.70 10.46
N SER A 293 -51.68 20.73 9.65
CA SER A 293 -51.88 22.14 10.02
C SER A 293 -52.83 22.34 11.19
N GLY A 294 -52.33 22.95 12.27
CA GLY A 294 -53.11 23.54 13.35
C GLY A 294 -52.41 24.81 13.84
N GLU A 295 -53.16 25.90 13.91
CA GLU A 295 -52.72 27.28 14.11
C GLU A 295 -52.00 27.56 15.45
N ALA A 296 -51.12 28.56 15.40
CA ALA A 296 -50.12 28.97 16.38
C ALA A 296 -50.65 29.76 17.60
N ILE A 297 -49.88 29.77 18.71
CA ILE A 297 -49.55 31.00 19.48
C ILE A 297 -48.08 30.89 20.00
N PRO A 298 -47.26 31.98 19.96
CA PRO A 298 -45.81 31.94 20.15
C PRO A 298 -45.34 32.43 21.53
N THR A 299 -44.21 31.91 22.02
CA THR A 299 -43.36 32.63 23.00
C THR A 299 -41.91 32.14 23.00
N HIS A 300 -41.05 33.02 22.49
CA HIS A 300 -39.64 33.28 22.83
C HIS A 300 -38.59 32.15 22.81
N GLY A 301 -37.69 32.25 21.81
CA GLY A 301 -36.29 31.84 21.92
C GLY A 301 -35.75 31.17 20.66
N ASP A 302 -35.56 31.95 19.59
CA ASP A 302 -34.86 31.51 18.37
C ASP A 302 -33.46 30.97 18.69
N LEU A 303 -33.26 29.66 18.46
CA LEU A 303 -31.99 29.06 18.09
C LEU A 303 -32.25 28.12 16.93
N ASP A 304 -31.90 28.64 15.76
CA ASP A 304 -31.50 28.03 14.49
C ASP A 304 -31.90 26.57 14.23
N ALA A 305 -32.71 26.40 13.19
CA ALA A 305 -33.13 25.13 12.63
C ALA A 305 -31.96 24.46 11.86
N GLY A 306 -31.04 23.84 12.59
CA GLY A 306 -30.01 22.95 12.06
C GLY A 306 -30.32 21.49 12.42
N ALA A 307 -30.41 20.63 11.40
CA ALA A 307 -30.43 19.16 11.42
C ALA A 307 -30.54 18.48 12.81
N ARG A 308 -31.77 18.13 13.23
CA ARG A 308 -31.98 17.23 14.37
C ARG A 308 -31.48 15.83 14.00
N THR A 309 -30.31 15.43 14.50
CA THR A 309 -29.82 14.04 14.36
C THR A 309 -30.77 13.08 15.07
N SER A 310 -31.23 12.05 14.35
CA SER A 310 -32.06 11.01 14.95
C SER A 310 -31.20 10.15 15.87
N VAL A 311 -31.79 9.62 16.95
CA VAL A 311 -31.10 8.59 17.76
C VAL A 311 -30.98 7.28 16.95
N ASP A 312 -31.83 7.12 15.93
CA ASP A 312 -31.81 5.97 15.01
C ASP A 312 -30.57 5.93 14.11
N ASP A 313 -29.82 7.04 14.00
CA ASP A 313 -28.57 7.10 13.24
C ASP A 313 -27.39 6.43 13.97
N ILE A 314 -27.61 5.87 15.17
CA ILE A 314 -26.60 5.15 15.96
C ILE A 314 -26.88 3.64 15.87
N PRO A 315 -26.12 2.85 15.07
CA PRO A 315 -26.48 1.48 14.68
C PRO A 315 -26.63 0.43 15.80
N TRP A 316 -26.16 0.74 17.01
CA TRP A 316 -26.21 -0.15 18.17
C TRP A 316 -27.19 0.30 19.27
N LEU A 317 -27.97 1.36 19.03
CA LEU A 317 -28.97 1.86 19.95
C LEU A 317 -30.35 1.75 19.33
N ASN A 318 -31.20 0.92 19.94
CA ASN A 318 -32.61 0.86 19.57
C ASN A 318 -33.31 2.05 20.27
N ALA A 319 -33.56 3.14 19.55
CA ALA A 319 -34.14 4.36 20.15
C ALA A 319 -35.47 4.07 20.89
N ASN A 320 -36.20 3.05 20.45
CA ASN A 320 -37.46 2.59 21.05
C ASN A 320 -37.31 1.96 22.45
N GLU A 321 -36.09 1.63 22.90
CA GLU A 321 -35.82 1.00 24.20
C GLU A 321 -35.23 1.99 25.23
N LEU A 322 -34.98 3.25 24.85
CA LEU A 322 -34.38 4.26 25.72
C LEU A 322 -35.42 5.27 26.23
N GLU A 323 -35.34 5.59 27.53
CA GLU A 323 -36.09 6.69 28.13
C GLU A 323 -35.77 8.02 27.43
N GLU A 324 -36.77 8.90 27.26
CA GLU A 324 -36.66 10.16 26.52
C GLU A 324 -35.50 11.05 27.00
N GLU A 325 -35.24 11.11 28.32
CA GLU A 325 -34.12 11.87 28.88
C GLU A 325 -32.76 11.35 28.40
N THR A 326 -32.62 10.04 28.25
CA THR A 326 -31.38 9.40 27.80
C THR A 326 -31.14 9.65 26.31
N GLN A 327 -32.22 9.67 25.50
CA GLN A 327 -32.15 10.04 24.09
C GLN A 327 -31.68 11.50 23.91
N VAL A 328 -32.21 12.43 24.71
CA VAL A 328 -31.81 13.84 24.69
C VAL A 328 -30.33 14.02 25.06
N GLN A 329 -29.86 13.31 26.09
CA GLN A 329 -28.45 13.36 26.48
C GLN A 329 -27.51 12.80 25.40
N LEU A 330 -27.91 11.69 24.74
CA LEU A 330 -27.14 11.09 23.65
C LEU A 330 -27.06 12.00 22.42
N ARG A 331 -28.18 12.62 22.01
CA ARG A 331 -28.18 13.63 20.93
C ARG A 331 -27.26 14.80 21.26
N ALA A 332 -27.37 15.35 22.47
CA ALA A 332 -26.52 16.45 22.91
C ALA A 332 -25.03 16.04 22.98
N CYS A 333 -24.73 14.77 23.27
CA CYS A 333 -23.37 14.23 23.25
C CYS A 333 -22.83 14.10 21.82
N ALA A 334 -23.63 13.53 20.90
CA ALA A 334 -23.28 13.37 19.50
C ALA A 334 -23.06 14.73 18.81
N GLU A 335 -23.94 15.70 19.05
CA GLU A 335 -23.79 17.08 18.54
C GLU A 335 -22.53 17.75 19.09
N ARG A 336 -22.30 17.70 20.40
CA ARG A 336 -21.08 18.27 21.01
C ARG A 336 -19.81 17.60 20.49
N TRP A 337 -19.84 16.29 20.25
CA TRP A 337 -18.71 15.54 19.72
C TRP A 337 -18.43 15.92 18.26
N ARG A 338 -19.46 16.03 17.41
CA ARG A 338 -19.33 16.50 16.01
C ARG A 338 -18.86 17.96 15.95
N ALA A 339 -19.38 18.84 16.82
CA ALA A 339 -18.98 20.25 16.89
C ALA A 339 -17.56 20.44 17.43
N ALA A 340 -17.09 19.53 18.29
CA ALA A 340 -15.71 19.53 18.79
C ALA A 340 -14.70 18.97 17.78
N ALA A 341 -15.14 18.38 16.67
CA ALA A 341 -14.26 17.94 15.60
C ALA A 341 -13.71 19.18 14.85
N PRO A 342 -12.40 19.44 14.88
CA PRO A 342 -11.86 20.65 14.25
C PRO A 342 -12.09 20.60 12.74
N ASP A 343 -12.81 21.58 12.19
CA ASP A 343 -13.18 21.64 10.77
C ASP A 343 -11.98 21.63 9.81
N ALA A 344 -10.80 22.05 10.28
CA ALA A 344 -9.54 21.93 9.54
C ALA A 344 -9.17 20.47 9.21
N LYS A 345 -9.60 19.49 10.03
CA LYS A 345 -9.40 18.07 9.75
C LYS A 345 -10.34 17.57 8.65
N LYS A 346 -11.56 18.10 8.51
CA LYS A 346 -12.51 17.71 7.45
C LYS A 346 -11.97 18.07 6.07
N LYS A 347 -11.53 19.33 5.89
CA LYS A 347 -10.91 19.81 4.63
C LYS A 347 -9.60 19.10 4.27
N MET A 348 -8.87 18.59 5.26
CA MET A 348 -7.64 17.81 5.01
C MET A 348 -7.93 16.43 4.41
N VAL A 349 -9.08 15.81 4.72
CA VAL A 349 -9.46 14.49 4.18
C VAL A 349 -9.86 14.60 2.71
N GLU A 350 -10.53 15.68 2.30
CA GLU A 350 -10.92 15.96 0.90
C GLU A 350 -9.74 15.98 -0.08
N LEU A 351 -8.53 16.25 0.42
CA LEU A 351 -7.31 16.20 -0.37
C LEU A 351 -6.99 14.80 -0.90
N PHE A 352 -7.49 13.74 -0.27
CA PHE A 352 -7.11 12.36 -0.55
C PHE A 352 -8.19 11.65 -1.37
N ALA A 353 -7.77 11.00 -2.47
CA ALA A 353 -8.65 10.13 -3.25
C ALA A 353 -9.04 8.88 -2.45
N VAL A 354 -8.11 8.33 -1.67
CA VAL A 354 -8.36 7.20 -0.76
C VAL A 354 -8.22 7.68 0.68
N SER A 355 -9.34 7.93 1.35
CA SER A 355 -9.34 8.46 2.73
C SER A 355 -9.08 7.38 3.78
N GLY A 356 -9.14 6.11 3.41
CA GLY A 356 -9.03 5.02 4.36
C GLY A 356 -9.17 3.62 3.79
N VAL A 357 -9.53 2.68 4.68
CA VAL A 357 -9.82 1.29 4.33
C VAL A 357 -10.98 0.81 5.19
N PHE A 358 -11.94 0.12 4.57
CA PHE A 358 -12.98 -0.63 5.27
C PHE A 358 -12.55 -2.08 5.40
N VAL A 359 -12.74 -2.64 6.59
CA VAL A 359 -12.52 -4.07 6.86
C VAL A 359 -13.75 -4.61 7.57
N THR A 360 -14.19 -5.78 7.13
CA THR A 360 -15.23 -6.55 7.80
C THR A 360 -14.61 -7.80 8.42
N VAL A 361 -14.94 -8.05 9.69
CA VAL A 361 -14.46 -9.20 10.45
C VAL A 361 -15.64 -9.94 11.07
N CYS A 362 -15.56 -11.26 11.09
CA CYS A 362 -16.49 -12.05 11.90
C CYS A 362 -16.17 -11.96 13.40
N GLN A 363 -17.09 -12.40 14.25
CA GLN A 363 -16.85 -12.54 15.69
C GLN A 363 -15.63 -13.40 16.07
N HIS A 364 -15.18 -14.29 15.18
CA HIS A 364 -13.99 -15.12 15.38
C HIS A 364 -12.69 -14.44 14.87
N GLY A 365 -12.73 -13.16 14.54
CA GLY A 365 -11.56 -12.37 14.12
C GLY A 365 -11.04 -12.67 12.71
N HIS A 366 -11.78 -13.41 11.88
CA HIS A 366 -11.41 -13.63 10.49
C HIS A 366 -11.86 -12.45 9.62
N ALA A 367 -10.94 -11.90 8.83
CA ALA A 367 -11.25 -10.92 7.80
C ALA A 367 -12.08 -11.55 6.68
N LEU A 368 -13.23 -10.95 6.40
CA LEU A 368 -14.19 -11.39 5.39
C LEU A 368 -13.92 -10.65 4.09
N LEU A 369 -14.12 -9.33 4.10
CA LEU A 369 -13.91 -8.44 2.97
C LEU A 369 -13.17 -7.18 3.42
N ILE A 370 -12.38 -6.62 2.52
CA ILE A 370 -11.63 -5.38 2.65
C ILE A 370 -11.79 -4.56 1.37
N CYS A 371 -11.92 -3.25 1.49
CA CYS A 371 -11.92 -2.34 0.34
C CYS A 371 -11.35 -0.98 0.74
N ASP A 372 -10.86 -0.23 -0.24
CA ASP A 372 -10.41 1.14 -0.01
C ASP A 372 -11.61 2.07 0.21
N MET A 373 -11.48 3.01 1.15
CA MET A 373 -12.46 4.10 1.31
C MET A 373 -12.13 5.19 0.30
N ILE A 374 -12.97 5.37 -0.70
CA ILE A 374 -12.79 6.37 -1.77
C ILE A 374 -13.69 7.56 -1.46
N ARG A 375 -13.10 8.75 -1.33
CA ARG A 375 -13.80 10.03 -1.11
C ARG A 375 -14.92 9.93 -0.08
N SER A 376 -14.56 9.82 1.20
CA SER A 376 -15.52 9.91 2.31
C SER A 376 -16.01 11.37 2.50
N GLY A 377 -16.78 11.89 1.57
CA GLY A 377 -17.78 12.91 1.85
C GLY A 377 -19.10 12.18 2.09
N GLU A 378 -19.81 12.49 3.17
CA GLU A 378 -21.26 12.29 3.16
C GLU A 378 -21.76 13.02 1.88
N LEU A 379 -22.47 12.30 0.99
CA LEU A 379 -23.12 12.92 -0.17
C LEU A 379 -24.19 13.91 0.29
#